data_AF-A0A934IYV3-F1
#
_entry.id   AF-A0A934IYV3-F1
#
_cell.length_a   1.000
_cell.length_b   1.000
_cell.length_c   1.000
_cell.angle_alpha   90.00
_cell.angle_beta   90.00
_cell.angle_gamma   90.00
#
_symmetry.space_group_name_H-M   'P 1'
#
loop_
_entity.id
_entity.type
_entity.pdbx_description
1 polymer ?
#
loop_
_entity_poly.entity_id
_entity_poly.type
_entity_poly.pdbx_seq_one_letter_code
_entity_poly.pdbx_strand_id
1 'polypeptide(L)'
;MTKNSLKIISKLKNNNISFFTKKKLGNKKQTIQKSIKSLHRSYIDRKKRKIFFNKLWLVRLNGFLNKEKKLKNFYFDRINWNILNFLLKTNSILVNKKVSNFLINYDIFSFFQIIETIEA
;
A
#
# COMPACT_ATOMS: atom_id res chain seq x y z
N MET A 1 -27.53 -35.61 -8.77
CA MET A 1 -26.46 -34.99 -7.94
C MET A 1 -25.99 -36.01 -6.91
N THR A 2 -24.76 -36.49 -7.01
CA THR A 2 -24.22 -37.57 -6.16
C THR A 2 -24.04 -37.11 -4.71
N LYS A 3 -24.28 -37.98 -3.71
CA LYS A 3 -24.09 -37.71 -2.27
C LYS A 3 -22.74 -37.05 -1.91
N ASN A 4 -21.71 -37.22 -2.76
CA ASN A 4 -20.40 -36.60 -2.62
C ASN A 4 -20.37 -35.08 -2.85
N SER A 5 -21.18 -34.54 -3.77
CA SER A 5 -21.20 -33.09 -4.03
C SER A 5 -21.82 -32.31 -2.87
N LEU A 6 -22.85 -32.86 -2.22
CA LEU A 6 -23.44 -32.30 -1.00
C LEU A 6 -22.48 -32.36 0.20
N LYS A 7 -21.64 -33.40 0.28
CA LYS A 7 -20.59 -33.55 1.31
C LYS A 7 -19.45 -32.55 1.15
N ILE A 8 -19.12 -32.17 -0.09
CA ILE A 8 -18.11 -31.15 -0.39
C ILE A 8 -18.67 -29.76 -0.07
N ILE A 9 -19.93 -29.47 -0.43
CA ILE A 9 -20.60 -28.20 -0.13
C ILE A 9 -20.77 -28.00 1.39
N SER A 10 -21.05 -29.07 2.15
CA SER A 10 -21.11 -29.00 3.62
C SER A 10 -19.74 -28.81 4.27
N LYS A 11 -18.67 -29.42 3.72
CA LYS A 11 -17.28 -29.18 4.15
C LYS A 11 -16.83 -27.75 3.89
N LEU A 12 -17.19 -27.18 2.73
CA LEU A 12 -16.87 -25.79 2.38
C LEU A 12 -17.64 -24.78 3.24
N LYS A 13 -18.89 -25.07 3.62
CA LYS A 13 -19.65 -24.25 4.58
C LYS A 13 -19.02 -24.21 5.97
N ASN A 14 -18.39 -25.30 6.42
CA ASN A 14 -17.80 -25.38 7.76
C ASN A 14 -16.39 -24.78 7.84
N ASN A 15 -15.63 -24.75 6.74
CA ASN A 15 -14.24 -24.30 6.76
C ASN A 15 -14.04 -22.78 6.57
N ASN A 16 -15.07 -22.04 6.17
CA ASN A 16 -14.95 -20.58 5.92
C ASN A 16 -15.10 -19.70 7.18
N ILE A 17 -15.17 -20.28 8.38
CA ILE A 17 -15.45 -19.53 9.64
C ILE A 17 -14.26 -19.55 10.62
N SER A 18 -13.20 -20.33 10.37
CA SER A 18 -12.09 -20.43 11.33
C SER A 18 -11.03 -19.34 11.15
N PHE A 19 -11.42 -18.09 11.39
CA PHE A 19 -10.48 -16.98 11.65
C PHE A 19 -10.78 -16.27 12.99
N PHE A 20 -11.49 -16.94 13.90
CA PHE A 20 -11.60 -16.52 15.29
C PHE A 20 -10.74 -17.44 16.15
N THR A 21 -9.80 -16.84 16.88
CA THR A 21 -8.90 -17.51 17.82
C THR A 21 -9.66 -18.54 18.68
N LYS A 22 -9.08 -19.74 18.80
CA LYS A 22 -9.66 -20.98 19.36
C LYS A 22 -10.19 -20.93 20.81
N LYS A 23 -10.36 -19.75 21.43
CA LYS A 23 -11.03 -19.60 22.72
C LYS A 23 -12.27 -18.71 22.55
N LYS A 24 -13.46 -19.30 22.79
CA LYS A 24 -14.81 -18.70 22.84
C LYS A 24 -15.67 -18.85 21.57
N LEU A 25 -16.02 -20.08 21.22
CA LEU A 25 -17.27 -20.40 20.51
C LEU A 25 -18.46 -20.51 21.50
N GLY A 26 -18.46 -19.70 22.56
CA GLY A 26 -19.39 -19.85 23.69
C GLY A 26 -20.72 -19.10 23.57
N ASN A 27 -20.94 -18.25 22.57
CA ASN A 27 -22.23 -17.55 22.42
C ASN A 27 -22.42 -17.02 20.98
N LYS A 28 -23.38 -17.60 20.23
CA LYS A 28 -23.72 -17.19 18.84
C LYS A 28 -23.94 -15.67 18.71
N LYS A 29 -24.61 -15.05 19.69
CA LYS A 29 -24.85 -13.60 19.74
C LYS A 29 -23.56 -12.78 19.78
N GLN A 30 -22.57 -13.21 20.57
CA GLN A 30 -21.27 -12.52 20.67
C GLN A 30 -20.46 -12.64 19.38
N THR A 31 -20.52 -13.80 18.70
CA THR A 31 -19.86 -14.01 17.41
C THR A 31 -20.46 -13.10 16.33
N ILE A 32 -21.78 -12.98 16.27
CA ILE A 32 -22.47 -12.08 15.32
C ILE A 32 -22.05 -10.62 15.58
N GLN A 33 -22.08 -10.16 16.83
CA GLN A 33 -21.64 -8.80 17.17
C GLN A 33 -20.17 -8.53 16.77
N LYS A 34 -19.27 -9.50 16.96
CA LYS A 34 -17.87 -9.40 16.53
C LYS A 34 -17.75 -9.32 15.01
N SER A 35 -18.54 -10.12 14.27
CA SER A 35 -18.53 -10.11 12.80
C SER A 35 -18.97 -8.75 12.23
N ILE A 36 -20.04 -8.16 12.76
CA ILE A 36 -20.53 -6.84 12.35
C ILE A 36 -19.47 -5.77 12.64
N LYS A 37 -18.85 -5.79 13.83
CA LYS A 37 -17.75 -4.88 14.18
C LYS A 37 -16.55 -5.05 13.25
N SER A 38 -16.21 -6.28 12.87
CA SER A 38 -15.10 -6.57 11.95
C SER A 38 -15.39 -6.02 10.55
N LEU A 39 -16.60 -6.21 10.03
CA LEU A 39 -17.02 -5.66 8.74
C LEU A 39 -16.98 -4.13 8.75
N HIS A 40 -17.50 -3.50 9.80
CA HIS A 40 -17.47 -2.05 9.97
C HIS A 40 -16.04 -1.51 10.01
N ARG A 41 -15.13 -2.16 10.77
CA ARG A 41 -13.71 -1.81 10.80
C ARG A 41 -13.06 -1.99 9.43
N SER A 42 -13.32 -3.09 8.74
CA SER A 42 -12.80 -3.34 7.39
C SER A 42 -13.21 -2.25 6.41
N TYR A 43 -14.45 -1.78 6.48
CA TYR A 43 -14.94 -0.66 5.68
C TYR A 43 -14.18 0.64 6.00
N ILE A 44 -14.03 0.98 7.28
CA ILE A 44 -13.25 2.15 7.71
C ILE A 44 -11.80 2.05 7.23
N ASP A 45 -11.18 0.88 7.38
CA ASP A 45 -9.79 0.65 7.00
C ASP A 45 -9.60 0.79 5.49
N ARG A 46 -10.53 0.31 4.66
CA ARG A 46 -10.47 0.53 3.20
C ARG A 46 -10.47 2.02 2.85
N LYS A 47 -11.31 2.83 3.51
CA LYS A 47 -11.32 4.29 3.33
C LYS A 47 -9.98 4.93 3.75
N LYS A 48 -9.44 4.54 4.90
CA LYS A 48 -8.18 5.09 5.44
C LYS A 48 -6.93 4.61 4.69
N ARG A 49 -6.98 3.44 4.05
CA ARG A 49 -5.85 2.81 3.35
C ARG A 49 -5.23 3.70 2.28
N LYS A 50 -6.06 4.42 1.51
CA LYS A 50 -5.58 5.34 0.46
C LYS A 50 -4.74 6.48 1.06
N ILE A 51 -5.21 7.06 2.17
CA ILE A 51 -4.51 8.14 2.89
C ILE A 51 -3.21 7.60 3.50
N PHE A 52 -3.27 6.42 4.13
CA PHE A 52 -2.12 5.76 4.73
C PHE A 52 -0.99 5.53 3.70
N PHE A 53 -1.29 4.92 2.56
CA PHE A 53 -0.27 4.66 1.54
C PHE A 53 0.27 5.94 0.90
N ASN A 54 -0.57 6.95 0.68
CA ASN A 54 -0.12 8.24 0.18
C ASN A 54 0.89 8.92 1.13
N LYS A 55 0.65 8.83 2.45
CA LYS A 55 1.59 9.32 3.47
C LYS A 55 2.86 8.47 3.53
N LEU A 56 2.73 7.15 3.49
CA LEU A 56 3.86 6.22 3.51
C LEU A 56 4.81 6.44 2.31
N TRP A 57 4.25 6.58 1.10
CA TRP A 57 5.06 6.83 -0.09
C TRP A 57 5.78 8.18 -0.01
N LEU A 58 5.10 9.23 0.46
CA LEU A 58 5.71 10.55 0.65
C LEU A 58 6.90 10.49 1.62
N VAL A 59 6.74 9.81 2.77
CA VAL A 59 7.81 9.68 3.77
C VAL A 59 9.01 8.93 3.19
N ARG A 60 8.78 7.82 2.48
CA ARG A 60 9.85 7.06 1.83
C ARG A 60 10.57 7.86 0.76
N LEU A 61 9.83 8.57 -0.10
CA LEU A 61 10.39 9.42 -1.15
C LEU A 61 11.27 10.51 -0.53
N ASN A 62 10.72 11.31 0.38
CA ASN A 62 11.50 12.36 1.04
C ASN A 62 12.69 11.80 1.82
N GLY A 63 12.54 10.64 2.46
CA GLY A 63 13.63 9.95 3.15
C GLY A 63 14.75 9.52 2.20
N PHE A 64 14.40 8.96 1.04
CA PHE A 64 15.35 8.60 0.00
C PHE A 64 16.06 9.83 -0.56
N LEU A 65 15.31 10.85 -0.99
CA LEU A 65 15.90 12.10 -1.51
C LEU A 65 16.83 12.74 -0.48
N ASN A 66 16.46 12.78 0.80
CA ASN A 66 17.30 13.30 1.88
C ASN A 66 18.54 12.43 2.17
N LYS A 67 18.45 11.10 2.00
CA LYS A 67 19.59 10.20 2.18
C LYS A 67 20.60 10.39 1.05
N GLU A 68 20.13 10.47 -0.18
CA GLU A 68 20.99 10.67 -1.37
C GLU A 68 21.69 12.03 -1.37
N LYS A 69 21.14 13.06 -0.68
CA LYS A 69 21.89 14.32 -0.41
C LYS A 69 23.28 14.08 0.17
N LYS A 70 23.42 13.05 1.03
CA LYS A 70 24.69 12.73 1.67
C LYS A 70 25.65 11.98 0.75
N LEU A 71 25.16 11.41 -0.35
CA LEU A 71 25.91 10.56 -1.26
C LEU A 71 26.39 11.31 -2.51
N LYS A 72 25.65 12.31 -2.99
CA LYS A 72 26.02 13.11 -4.16
C LYS A 72 25.90 14.61 -3.86
N ASN A 73 27.04 15.28 -3.77
CA ASN A 73 27.25 16.69 -3.41
C ASN A 73 26.61 17.76 -4.33
N PHE A 74 25.78 17.42 -5.32
CA PHE A 74 25.31 18.43 -6.29
C PHE A 74 23.82 18.37 -6.68
N TYR A 75 23.14 17.22 -6.61
CA TYR A 75 21.81 17.10 -7.25
C TYR A 75 20.61 17.35 -6.32
N PHE A 76 20.75 17.15 -5.01
CA PHE A 76 19.59 16.96 -4.12
C PHE A 76 19.46 17.98 -2.99
N ASP A 77 20.27 19.02 -2.92
CA ASP A 77 20.41 19.82 -1.69
C ASP A 77 19.09 20.40 -1.13
N ARG A 78 18.11 20.70 -2.00
CA ARG A 78 16.79 21.20 -1.57
C ARG A 78 15.58 20.47 -2.14
N ILE A 79 15.77 19.35 -2.85
CA ILE A 79 14.64 18.66 -3.49
C ILE A 79 13.84 17.87 -2.45
N ASN A 80 12.58 18.26 -2.28
CA ASN A 80 11.55 17.46 -1.63
C ASN A 80 10.56 16.96 -2.69
N TRP A 81 9.68 16.03 -2.34
CA TRP A 81 8.69 15.50 -3.28
C TRP A 81 7.84 16.59 -3.95
N ASN A 82 7.51 17.68 -3.26
CA ASN A 82 6.67 18.74 -3.85
C ASN A 82 7.40 19.44 -5.02
N ILE A 83 8.68 19.74 -4.83
CA ILE A 83 9.54 20.32 -5.87
C ILE A 83 9.72 19.33 -7.01
N LEU A 84 10.07 18.07 -6.70
CA LEU A 84 10.22 17.02 -7.72
C LEU A 84 8.93 16.82 -8.52
N ASN A 85 7.78 16.80 -7.86
CA ASN A 85 6.48 16.64 -8.51
C ASN A 85 6.09 17.86 -9.36
N PHE A 86 6.54 19.06 -8.98
CA PHE A 86 6.40 20.24 -9.83
C PHE A 86 7.26 20.07 -11.09
N LEU A 87 8.53 19.71 -10.94
CA LEU A 87 9.47 19.51 -12.05
C LEU A 87 9.07 18.36 -13.00
N LEU A 88 8.53 17.27 -12.46
CA LEU A 88 7.98 16.18 -13.27
C LEU A 88 6.82 16.67 -14.14
N LYS A 89 5.94 17.51 -13.58
CA LYS A 89 4.80 18.06 -14.32
C LYS A 89 5.23 19.06 -15.38
N THR A 90 6.19 19.93 -15.09
CA THR A 90 6.70 20.91 -16.08
C THR A 90 7.34 20.21 -17.27
N ASN A 91 8.02 19.09 -17.04
CA ASN A 91 8.61 18.26 -18.10
C ASN A 91 7.63 17.24 -18.71
N SER A 92 6.32 17.34 -18.45
CA SER A 92 5.30 16.43 -18.97
C SER A 92 5.50 14.94 -18.61
N ILE A 93 6.22 14.65 -17.53
CA ILE A 93 6.48 13.30 -17.05
C ILE A 93 5.36 12.88 -16.08
N LEU A 94 4.53 11.92 -16.50
CA LEU A 94 3.35 11.45 -15.75
C LEU A 94 3.69 10.38 -14.70
N VAL A 95 4.65 10.68 -13.82
CA VAL A 95 5.05 9.78 -12.73
C VAL A 95 4.47 10.28 -11.40
N ASN A 96 3.72 9.41 -10.73
CA ASN A 96 3.16 9.70 -9.41
C ASN A 96 3.98 9.07 -8.28
N LYS A 97 3.68 9.44 -7.02
CA LYS A 97 4.37 8.91 -5.83
C LYS A 97 4.50 7.40 -5.79
N LYS A 98 3.46 6.67 -6.22
CA LYS A 98 3.46 5.20 -6.19
C LYS A 98 4.50 4.65 -7.17
N VAL A 99 4.53 5.20 -8.38
CA VAL A 99 5.51 4.80 -9.41
C VAL A 99 6.92 5.22 -9.01
N SER A 100 7.12 6.44 -8.52
CA SER A 100 8.44 6.85 -8.01
C SER A 100 8.92 5.96 -6.87
N ASN A 101 8.03 5.57 -5.94
CA ASN A 101 8.40 4.62 -4.88
C ASN A 101 8.76 3.25 -5.44
N PHE A 102 8.05 2.78 -6.46
CA PHE A 102 8.37 1.53 -7.13
C PHE A 102 9.76 1.59 -7.77
N LEU A 103 10.05 2.64 -8.53
CA LEU A 103 11.35 2.82 -9.18
C LEU A 103 12.48 2.88 -8.14
N ILE A 104 12.34 3.69 -7.08
CA ILE A 104 13.38 3.76 -6.03
C ILE A 104 13.69 2.39 -5.39
N ASN A 105 12.69 1.52 -5.23
CA ASN A 105 12.89 0.24 -4.56
C ASN A 105 13.37 -0.88 -5.51
N TYR A 106 13.01 -0.84 -6.78
CA TYR A 106 13.20 -1.96 -7.71
C TYR A 106 14.02 -1.61 -8.96
N ASP A 107 14.03 -0.35 -9.38
CA ASP A 107 14.74 0.13 -10.56
C ASP A 107 15.23 1.57 -10.35
N ILE A 108 16.27 1.67 -9.51
CA ILE A 108 16.84 2.94 -9.08
C ILE A 108 17.55 3.69 -10.22
N PHE A 109 18.07 2.97 -11.22
CA PHE A 109 18.75 3.55 -12.37
C PHE A 109 17.77 4.33 -13.25
N SER A 110 16.61 3.74 -13.58
CA SER A 110 15.55 4.44 -14.30
C SER A 110 15.05 5.67 -13.54
N PHE A 111 14.99 5.60 -12.19
CA PHE A 111 14.65 6.78 -11.39
C PHE A 111 15.65 7.92 -11.56
N PHE A 112 16.96 7.62 -11.55
CA PHE A 112 17.99 8.62 -11.77
C PHE A 112 17.98 9.17 -13.20
N GLN A 113 17.78 8.32 -14.20
CA GLN A 113 17.67 8.78 -15.59
C GLN A 113 16.51 9.77 -15.77
N ILE A 114 15.36 9.52 -15.13
CA ILE A 114 14.25 10.48 -15.11
C ILE A 114 14.66 11.81 -14.47
N ILE A 115 15.43 11.77 -13.39
CA ILE A 115 15.91 12.99 -12.73
C ILE A 115 16.89 13.75 -13.65
N GLU A 116 17.78 13.05 -14.34
CA GLU A 116 18.70 13.66 -15.31
C GLU A 116 17.94 14.34 -16.46
N THR A 117 16.85 13.74 -16.97
CA THR A 117 16.03 14.37 -18.02
C THR A 117 15.30 15.64 -17.58
N ILE A 118 15.12 15.84 -16.27
CA ILE A 118 14.46 17.05 -15.73
C ILE A 118 15.46 18.22 -15.66
N GLU A 119 16.75 17.93 -15.61
CA GLU A 119 17.83 18.90 -15.48
C GLU A 119 18.38 19.35 -16.84
N ALA A 120 18.42 18.46 -17.83
CA ALA A 120 18.90 18.72 -19.19
C ALA A 120 18.05 19.73 -19.96
#